data_AF-A0A7S3I0Y5-F1
#
_entry.id   AF-A0A7S3I0Y5-F1
#
_cell.length_a   1.000
_cell.length_b   1.000
_cell.length_c   1.000
_cell.angle_alpha   90.00
_cell.angle_beta   90.00
_cell.angle_gamma   90.00
#
_symmetry.space_group_name_H-M   'P 1'
#
loop_
_entity.id
_entity.type
_entity.pdbx_description
1 polymer ?
#
loop_
_entity_poly.entity_id
_entity_poly.type
_entity_poly.pdbx_seq_one_letter_code
_entity_poly.pdbx_strand_id
1 'polypeptide(L)'
;MDGGTVWNVNLKDAVDKCLEIVDDEEHVVVDVAITEFINMKELEKTGKSYDNFGRQRAIRKYYKTMNDVAEFAKSRPNVNYRHFFKPSEELGGSMAELDFRNSTTWRFQ
;
A
#
# COMPACT_ATOMS: atom_id res chain seq x y z
N MET A 1 -2.27 22.87 5.21
CA MET A 1 -2.84 21.51 5.34
C MET A 1 -1.70 20.61 5.76
N ASP A 2 -1.67 20.28 7.04
CA ASP A 2 -0.70 19.37 7.63
C ASP A 2 -0.88 18.00 6.95
N GLY A 3 0.14 17.57 6.20
CA GLY A 3 0.10 16.50 5.20
C GLY A 3 0.10 15.10 5.82
N GLY A 4 -0.82 14.86 6.73
CA GLY A 4 -1.07 13.56 7.32
C GLY A 4 -1.57 12.59 6.25
N THR A 5 -0.65 11.86 5.65
CA THR A 5 -0.78 10.49 5.12
C THR A 5 -2.23 10.01 4.99
N VAL A 6 -2.92 10.38 3.90
CA VAL A 6 -4.18 9.74 3.54
C VAL A 6 -3.85 8.35 3.01
N TRP A 7 -3.87 7.43 3.95
CA TRP A 7 -3.65 6.00 3.85
C TRP A 7 -4.81 5.29 3.12
N ASN A 8 -5.05 5.63 1.85
CA ASN A 8 -5.81 4.80 0.92
C ASN A 8 -5.52 5.24 -0.51
N VAL A 9 -5.10 4.29 -1.35
CA VAL A 9 -5.08 4.48 -2.79
C VAL A 9 -6.53 4.75 -3.19
N ASN A 10 -6.89 5.99 -3.49
CA ASN A 10 -8.25 6.33 -3.91
C ASN A 10 -8.43 5.96 -5.39
N LEU A 11 -8.35 4.64 -5.65
CA LEU A 11 -8.47 4.04 -6.98
C LEU A 11 -9.79 4.43 -7.63
N LYS A 12 -10.87 4.52 -6.85
CA LYS A 12 -12.17 4.93 -7.33
C LYS A 12 -12.14 6.32 -7.95
N ASP A 13 -11.72 7.33 -7.19
CA ASP A 13 -11.74 8.69 -7.69
C ASP A 13 -10.72 8.89 -8.82
N ALA A 14 -9.61 8.13 -8.82
CA ALA A 14 -8.65 8.13 -9.91
C ALA A 14 -9.27 7.60 -11.22
N VAL A 15 -9.96 6.45 -11.17
CA VAL A 15 -10.64 5.88 -12.36
C VAL A 15 -11.81 6.76 -12.79
N ASP A 16 -12.59 7.30 -11.85
CA ASP A 16 -13.71 8.21 -12.18
C ASP A 16 -13.21 9.45 -12.91
N LYS A 17 -12.06 9.99 -12.51
CA LYS A 17 -11.44 11.10 -13.22
C LYS A 17 -10.96 10.75 -14.62
N CYS A 18 -10.52 9.52 -14.86
CA CYS A 18 -10.18 9.06 -16.21
C CYS A 18 -11.44 8.95 -17.09
N LEU A 19 -12.55 8.47 -16.54
CA LEU A 19 -13.83 8.31 -17.25
C LEU A 19 -14.51 9.65 -17.60
N GLU A 20 -14.02 10.78 -17.07
CA GLU A 20 -14.42 12.11 -17.55
C GLU A 20 -13.79 12.45 -18.92
N ILE A 21 -12.79 11.69 -19.36
CA ILE A 21 -12.00 11.92 -20.58
C ILE A 21 -12.18 10.79 -21.60
N VAL A 22 -12.34 9.55 -21.13
CA VAL A 22 -12.59 8.37 -21.97
C VAL A 22 -13.95 7.76 -21.65
N ASP A 23 -14.64 7.28 -22.69
CA ASP A 23 -16.03 6.80 -22.56
C ASP A 23 -16.13 5.42 -21.88
N ASP A 24 -15.10 4.58 -22.00
CA ASP A 24 -15.10 3.20 -21.54
C ASP A 24 -13.96 2.88 -20.55
N GLU A 25 -14.26 2.03 -19.57
CA GLU A 25 -13.29 1.56 -18.56
C GLU A 25 -12.08 0.82 -19.17
N GLU A 26 -12.24 0.20 -20.34
CA GLU A 26 -11.17 -0.54 -21.04
C GLU A 26 -9.99 0.36 -21.46
N HIS A 27 -10.23 1.66 -21.58
CA HIS A 27 -9.20 2.65 -21.88
C HIS A 27 -8.45 3.13 -20.63
N VAL A 28 -8.88 2.75 -19.44
CA VAL A 28 -8.23 3.11 -18.18
C VAL A 28 -7.20 2.03 -17.81
N VAL A 29 -5.94 2.43 -17.72
CA VAL A 29 -4.84 1.56 -17.26
C VAL A 29 -4.44 1.96 -15.85
N VAL A 30 -4.40 0.99 -14.94
CA VAL A 30 -4.00 1.20 -13.55
C VAL A 30 -2.77 0.38 -13.23
N ASP A 31 -1.73 1.07 -12.77
CA ASP A 31 -0.58 0.47 -12.12
C ASP A 31 -0.64 0.81 -10.62
N VAL A 32 -0.56 -0.20 -9.77
CA VAL A 32 -0.61 -0.02 -8.31
C VAL A 32 0.79 -0.20 -7.75
N ALA A 33 1.35 0.85 -7.15
CA ALA A 33 2.58 0.76 -6.38
C ALA A 33 2.28 0.96 -4.89
N ILE A 34 2.43 -0.10 -4.11
CA ILE A 34 2.37 0.00 -2.65
C ILE A 34 3.78 0.19 -2.11
N THR A 35 3.96 1.12 -1.19
CA THR A 35 5.24 1.39 -0.52
C THR A 35 5.37 0.65 0.80
N GLU A 36 4.28 0.08 1.31
CA GLU A 36 4.31 -0.67 2.54
C GLU A 36 4.97 -2.04 2.32
N PHE A 37 6.09 -2.27 3.01
CA PHE A 37 6.64 -3.60 3.11
C PHE A 37 5.87 -4.40 4.14
N ILE A 38 4.88 -5.14 3.66
CA ILE A 38 4.08 -5.99 4.53
C ILE A 38 4.62 -7.41 4.45
N ASN A 39 5.65 -7.69 5.25
CA ASN A 39 6.16 -9.04 5.41
C ASN A 39 5.54 -9.68 6.65
N MET A 40 4.73 -10.71 6.44
CA MET A 40 4.29 -11.58 7.53
C MET A 40 5.43 -12.54 7.91
N LYS A 41 6.59 -12.01 8.34
CA LYS A 41 7.59 -12.87 8.99
C LYS A 41 6.92 -13.60 10.15
N GLU A 42 7.26 -14.87 10.30
CA GLU A 42 6.90 -15.61 11.49
C GLU A 42 7.65 -14.94 12.66
N LEU A 43 6.89 -14.36 13.59
CA LEU A 43 7.48 -13.82 14.81
C LEU A 43 7.61 -14.97 15.79
N GLU A 44 8.75 -15.07 16.46
CA GLU A 44 8.88 -15.96 17.61
C GLU A 44 7.78 -15.63 18.62
N LYS A 45 7.19 -16.65 19.22
CA LYS A 45 6.15 -16.47 20.24
C LYS A 45 6.74 -15.68 21.40
N THR A 46 6.33 -14.42 21.54
CA THR A 46 6.65 -13.65 22.73
C THR A 46 5.51 -13.77 23.73
N GLY A 47 5.84 -13.96 25.01
CA GLY A 47 4.85 -13.95 26.10
C GLY A 47 4.36 -12.55 26.46
N LYS A 48 4.69 -11.52 25.67
CA LYS A 48 4.44 -10.12 25.96
C LYS A 48 3.17 -9.65 25.25
N SER A 49 2.24 -9.04 25.99
CA SER A 49 0.97 -8.56 25.44
C SER A 49 1.14 -7.48 24.37
N TYR A 50 2.15 -6.61 24.51
CA TYR A 50 2.40 -5.51 23.56
C TYR A 50 2.79 -6.02 22.16
N ASP A 51 3.65 -7.02 22.09
CA ASP A 51 4.11 -7.61 20.83
C ASP A 51 2.95 -8.31 20.10
N ASN A 52 2.11 -9.03 20.85
CA ASN A 52 0.92 -9.69 20.32
C ASN A 52 -0.10 -8.68 19.75
N PHE A 53 -0.28 -7.55 20.43
CA PHE A 53 -1.12 -6.45 19.93
C PHE A 53 -0.55 -5.84 18.63
N GLY A 54 0.76 -5.57 18.60
CA GLY A 54 1.45 -5.10 17.39
C GLY A 54 1.29 -6.07 16.22
N ARG A 55 1.40 -7.37 16.48
CA ARG A 55 1.21 -8.42 15.47
C ARG A 55 -0.22 -8.47 14.94
N GLN A 56 -1.23 -8.43 15.81
CA GLN A 56 -2.64 -8.38 15.39
C GLN A 56 -2.90 -7.19 14.47
N ARG A 57 -2.37 -6.00 14.83
CA ARG A 57 -2.51 -4.79 14.02
C ARG A 57 -1.84 -4.94 12.65
N ALA A 58 -0.63 -5.50 12.60
CA ALA A 58 0.09 -5.73 11.34
C ALA A 58 -0.66 -6.71 10.41
N ILE A 59 -1.18 -7.82 10.94
CA ILE A 59 -1.98 -8.79 10.16
C ILE A 59 -3.25 -8.14 9.61
N ARG A 60 -4.00 -7.43 10.47
CA ARG A 60 -5.23 -6.75 10.04
C ARG A 60 -4.94 -5.73 8.95
N LYS A 61 -3.84 -4.99 9.08
CA LYS A 61 -3.39 -4.01 8.10
C LYS A 61 -3.03 -4.65 6.77
N TYR A 62 -2.29 -5.77 6.78
CA TYR A 62 -1.96 -6.54 5.57
C TYR A 62 -3.19 -6.89 4.75
N TYR A 63 -4.15 -7.57 5.39
CA TYR A 63 -5.35 -8.01 4.70
C TYR A 63 -6.20 -6.84 4.25
N LYS A 64 -6.28 -5.76 5.04
CA LYS A 64 -7.00 -4.55 4.62
C LYS A 64 -6.41 -3.95 3.33
N THR A 65 -5.10 -3.68 3.30
CA THR A 65 -4.45 -3.07 2.13
C THR A 65 -4.59 -3.94 0.87
N MET A 66 -4.44 -5.27 0.99
CA MET A 66 -4.63 -6.18 -0.15
C MET A 66 -6.09 -6.28 -0.57
N ASN A 67 -7.02 -6.25 0.38
CA ASN A 67 -8.44 -6.37 0.11
C ASN A 67 -8.97 -5.13 -0.63
N ASP A 68 -8.50 -3.93 -0.30
CA ASP A 68 -8.96 -2.70 -0.97
C ASP A 68 -8.66 -2.73 -2.49
N VAL A 69 -7.47 -3.21 -2.89
CA VAL A 69 -7.11 -3.38 -4.32
C VAL A 69 -7.93 -4.51 -4.97
N ALA A 70 -8.07 -5.64 -4.28
CA ALA A 70 -8.81 -6.79 -4.79
C ALA A 70 -10.32 -6.52 -4.92
N GLU A 71 -10.93 -5.84 -3.97
CA GLU A 71 -12.33 -5.42 -4.00
C GLU A 71 -12.57 -4.41 -5.12
N PHE A 72 -11.66 -3.44 -5.29
CA PHE A 72 -11.77 -2.50 -6.39
C PHE A 72 -11.70 -3.19 -7.75
N ALA A 73 -10.72 -4.07 -7.95
CA ALA A 73 -10.58 -4.84 -9.18
C ALA A 73 -11.81 -5.70 -9.49
N LYS A 74 -12.47 -6.26 -8.46
CA LYS A 74 -13.75 -6.97 -8.63
C LYS A 74 -14.90 -6.04 -9.00
N SER A 75 -14.92 -4.82 -8.47
CA SER A 75 -16.00 -3.85 -8.73
C SER A 75 -15.93 -3.22 -10.12
N ARG A 76 -14.74 -3.15 -10.72
CA ARG A 76 -14.49 -2.59 -12.05
C ARG A 76 -13.61 -3.53 -12.88
N PRO A 77 -14.19 -4.64 -13.38
CA PRO A 77 -13.43 -5.68 -14.08
C PRO A 77 -12.92 -5.25 -15.45
N ASN A 78 -13.46 -4.17 -16.03
CA ASN A 78 -13.11 -3.70 -17.37
C ASN A 78 -11.89 -2.77 -17.36
N VAL A 79 -11.50 -2.24 -16.19
CA VAL A 79 -10.25 -1.48 -16.04
C VAL A 79 -9.05 -2.40 -16.23
N ASN A 80 -8.03 -1.94 -16.94
CA ASN A 80 -6.81 -2.70 -17.18
C ASN A 80 -5.82 -2.54 -16.00
N TYR A 81 -5.84 -3.50 -15.07
CA TYR A 81 -4.88 -3.59 -13.96
C TYR A 81 -3.59 -4.25 -14.44
N ARG A 82 -2.61 -3.44 -14.80
CA ARG A 82 -1.43 -3.92 -15.53
C ARG A 82 -0.32 -4.39 -14.59
N HIS A 83 0.04 -3.59 -13.59
CA HIS A 83 1.12 -3.94 -12.66
C HIS A 83 0.71 -3.74 -11.21
N PHE A 84 1.24 -4.60 -10.34
CA PHE A 84 1.19 -4.46 -8.89
C PHE A 84 2.62 -4.52 -8.33
N PHE A 85 3.16 -3.37 -7.93
CA PHE A 85 4.47 -3.24 -7.32
C PHE A 85 4.35 -3.27 -5.81
N LYS A 86 5.13 -4.13 -5.18
CA LYS A 86 5.37 -4.12 -3.75
C LYS A 86 6.88 -4.13 -3.50
N PRO A 87 7.37 -3.48 -2.44
CA PRO A 87 8.77 -3.56 -2.11
C PRO A 87 9.16 -4.99 -1.77
N SER A 88 10.33 -5.41 -2.24
CA SER A 88 10.94 -6.71 -1.92
C SER A 88 11.55 -6.74 -0.52
N GLU A 89 11.78 -5.58 0.09
CA GLU A 89 12.39 -5.40 1.40
C GLU A 89 11.79 -4.21 2.17
N GLU A 90 12.08 -4.11 3.47
CA GLU A 90 11.51 -3.07 4.32
C GLU A 90 12.04 -1.69 3.96
N LEU A 91 11.19 -0.84 3.38
CA LEU A 91 11.51 0.55 3.03
C LEU A 91 11.44 1.45 4.27
N GLY A 92 12.40 1.29 5.19
CA GLY A 92 12.46 2.06 6.43
C GLY A 92 11.39 1.62 7.43
N GLY A 93 11.81 0.86 8.45
CA GLY A 93 10.89 0.40 9.48
C GLY A 93 10.31 1.53 10.32
N SER A 94 9.27 1.24 11.12
CA SER A 94 8.69 2.23 12.05
C SER A 94 9.66 2.75 13.10
N MET A 95 10.80 2.07 13.29
CA MET A 95 11.92 2.47 14.14
C MET A 95 13.11 3.03 13.35
N ALA A 96 13.00 3.16 12.03
CA ALA A 96 14.04 3.81 11.24
C ALA A 96 14.11 5.28 11.65
N GLU A 97 15.32 5.74 11.97
CA GLU A 97 15.57 7.14 12.30
C GLU A 97 15.25 8.00 11.06
N LEU A 98 14.46 9.07 11.26
CA LEU A 98 14.21 10.05 10.21
C LEU A 98 15.52 10.77 9.92
N ASP A 99 16.18 10.36 8.84
CA ASP A 99 17.44 10.95 8.46
C ASP A 99 17.24 12.16 7.54
N PHE A 100 17.32 13.35 8.15
CA PHE A 100 17.28 14.63 7.45
C PHE A 100 18.60 15.02 6.80
N ARG A 101 19.65 14.20 6.97
CA ARG A 101 21.00 14.41 6.40
C ARG A 101 21.24 13.58 5.13
N ASN A 102 20.23 12.85 4.64
CA ASN A 102 20.28 12.09 3.40
C ASN A 102 21.36 10.99 3.36
N SER A 103 21.75 10.46 4.52
CA SER A 103 22.74 9.39 4.68
C SER A 103 22.12 7.97 4.72
N THR A 104 20.85 7.84 5.10
CA THR A 104 20.06 6.60 5.14
C THR A 104 18.77 6.69 4.32
N THR A 105 18.47 7.87 3.74
CA THR A 105 17.35 8.04 2.82
C THR A 105 17.59 7.19 1.58
N TRP A 106 16.65 6.29 1.29
CA TRP A 106 16.73 5.39 0.14
C TRP A 106 16.90 6.17 -1.16
N ARG A 107 17.90 5.80 -1.97
CA ARG A 107 18.03 6.30 -3.33
C ARG A 107 16.93 5.66 -4.18
N PHE A 108 15.94 6.44 -4.59
CA PHE A 108 15.09 6.05 -5.72
C PHE A 108 16.02 5.84 -6.92
N GLN A 109 16.21 4.57 -7.32
CA GLN A 109 16.74 4.23 -8.64
C GLN A 109 15.63 4.34 -9.66
#